data_AF-A0A507C870-F1
#
_entry.id   AF-A0A507C870-F1
#
_cell.length_a   1.000
_cell.length_b   1.000
_cell.length_c   1.000
_cell.angle_alpha   90.00
_cell.angle_beta   90.00
_cell.angle_gamma   90.00
#
_symmetry.space_group_name_H-M   'P 1'
#
loop_
_entity.id
_entity.type
_entity.pdbx_description
1 polymer ?
#
loop_
_entity_poly.entity_id
_entity_poly.type
_entity_poly.pdbx_seq_one_letter_code
_entity_poly.pdbx_strand_id
1 'polypeptide(L)'
;MSVKIINNDAEFKAELAKDSKKLIVVDFSAEWCGPCKQIEPFFNELATKYRHVSFLRTDVDANQTTAQACGVTAMPTFQFYKGNAKVGELKGANPGGLEALVKQHQGPVEEGTVVSGAGGSYSEITEFITMNQVECLNEKEGTSVKNIFKADTTFLESDVDEQLLMSISFNQSVKLHSIKILGPAANGPKTIKTYVNRPSTLGFDEADGIAETETLSVSKKDLEGGVIPLKFVRYQSVHNINIFIVDNQDGEETTRVDQVIFYGVPGMATNMKDLKKAHDHDH
;
A
#
# COMPACT_ATOMS: atom_id res chain seq x y z
N MET A 1 5.13 6.26 -1.30
CA MET A 1 6.58 6.27 -1.11
C MET A 1 7.14 7.64 -1.48
N SER A 2 8.22 8.07 -0.84
CA SER A 2 8.92 9.32 -1.17
C SER A 2 9.93 9.11 -2.30
N VAL A 3 10.29 10.20 -2.98
CA VAL A 3 11.39 10.23 -3.95
C VAL A 3 12.71 10.00 -3.20
N LYS A 4 13.50 9.03 -3.66
CA LYS A 4 14.81 8.71 -3.06
C LYS A 4 15.90 9.56 -3.70
N ILE A 5 16.69 10.26 -2.89
CA ILE A 5 17.85 11.01 -3.36
C ILE A 5 19.03 10.06 -3.54
N ILE A 6 19.72 10.17 -4.67
CA ILE A 6 20.89 9.39 -5.05
C ILE A 6 22.10 10.32 -5.08
N ASN A 7 23.09 10.04 -4.22
CA ASN A 7 24.23 10.92 -3.99
C ASN A 7 25.55 10.43 -4.62
N ASN A 8 25.58 9.20 -5.13
CA ASN A 8 26.76 8.64 -5.80
C ASN A 8 26.38 7.53 -6.80
N ASP A 9 27.36 7.16 -7.64
CA ASP A 9 27.24 6.10 -8.65
C ASP A 9 26.95 4.71 -8.06
N ALA A 10 27.46 4.40 -6.86
CA ALA A 10 27.22 3.11 -6.22
C ALA A 10 25.74 2.96 -5.80
N GLU A 11 25.15 3.99 -5.21
CA GLU A 11 23.73 4.04 -4.87
C GLU A 11 22.85 3.95 -6.12
N PHE A 12 23.23 4.66 -7.19
CA PHE A 12 22.53 4.60 -8.48
C PHE A 12 22.49 3.18 -9.04
N LYS A 13 23.66 2.53 -9.16
CA LYS A 13 23.77 1.15 -9.67
C LYS A 13 23.06 0.15 -8.77
N ALA A 14 23.17 0.31 -7.45
CA ALA A 14 22.50 -0.57 -6.50
C ALA A 14 20.97 -0.49 -6.65
N GLU A 15 20.42 0.70 -6.86
CA GLU A 15 18.97 0.88 -7.02
C GLU A 15 18.47 0.32 -8.36
N LEU A 16 19.25 0.48 -9.45
CA LEU A 16 18.95 -0.14 -10.74
C LEU A 16 18.99 -1.68 -10.69
N ALA A 17 19.87 -2.25 -9.86
CA ALA A 17 20.06 -3.69 -9.76
C ALA A 17 19.08 -4.41 -8.81
N LYS A 18 18.36 -3.67 -7.95
CA LYS A 18 17.50 -4.26 -6.90
C LYS A 18 16.36 -5.11 -7.44
N ASP A 19 15.62 -4.59 -8.42
CA ASP A 19 14.45 -5.26 -8.99
C ASP A 19 14.40 -4.96 -10.49
N SER A 20 14.68 -5.99 -11.30
CA SER A 20 14.74 -5.87 -12.76
C SER A 20 13.37 -5.74 -13.42
N LYS A 21 12.28 -6.07 -12.72
CA LYS A 21 10.91 -6.00 -13.24
C LYS A 21 10.25 -4.65 -12.96
N LYS A 22 10.64 -4.03 -11.85
CA LYS A 22 10.12 -2.73 -11.41
C LYS A 22 10.59 -1.59 -12.31
N LEU A 23 9.69 -0.67 -12.65
CA LEU A 23 10.06 0.57 -13.32
C LEU A 23 10.77 1.48 -12.32
N ILE A 24 11.90 2.04 -12.76
CA ILE A 24 12.65 3.06 -12.03
C ILE A 24 12.67 4.33 -12.88
N VAL A 25 12.23 5.45 -12.31
CA VAL A 25 12.23 6.77 -12.94
C VAL A 25 13.22 7.66 -12.22
N VAL A 26 14.20 8.18 -12.94
CA VAL A 26 15.28 9.01 -12.39
C VAL A 26 15.12 10.43 -12.90
N ASP A 27 14.92 11.37 -11.97
CA ASP A 27 14.96 12.82 -12.20
C ASP A 27 16.41 13.31 -12.07
N PHE A 28 17.05 13.60 -13.22
CA PHE A 28 18.33 14.29 -13.27
C PHE A 28 18.08 15.79 -13.21
N SER A 29 18.36 16.38 -12.05
CA SER A 29 18.01 17.75 -11.67
C SER A 29 19.26 18.56 -11.30
N ALA A 30 19.09 19.85 -11.05
CA ALA A 30 20.14 20.74 -10.53
C ALA A 30 19.51 21.84 -9.65
N GLU A 31 20.21 22.29 -8.60
CA GLU A 31 19.68 23.31 -7.68
C GLU A 31 19.38 24.66 -8.35
N TRP A 32 20.14 25.01 -9.38
CA TRP A 32 19.99 26.26 -10.14
C TRP A 32 18.94 26.16 -11.27
N CYS A 33 18.38 24.98 -11.51
CA CYS A 33 17.43 24.74 -12.58
C CYS A 33 16.00 25.16 -12.18
N GLY A 34 15.55 26.31 -12.70
CA GLY A 34 14.19 26.81 -12.49
C GLY A 34 13.07 25.83 -12.91
N PRO A 35 13.10 25.25 -14.13
CA PRO A 35 12.12 24.26 -14.56
C PRO A 35 12.08 23.00 -13.69
N CYS A 36 13.22 22.61 -13.09
CA CYS A 36 13.29 21.47 -12.19
C CYS A 36 12.46 21.70 -10.91
N LYS A 37 12.56 22.91 -10.33
CA LYS A 37 11.75 23.33 -9.18
C LYS A 37 10.26 23.37 -9.50
N GLN A 38 9.90 23.71 -10.74
CA GLN A 38 8.50 23.78 -11.17
C GLN A 38 7.85 22.39 -11.28
N ILE A 39 8.58 21.40 -11.77
CA ILE A 39 8.05 20.04 -11.98
C ILE A 39 8.19 19.13 -10.74
N GLU A 40 9.05 19.48 -9.79
CA GLU A 40 9.28 18.72 -8.56
C GLU A 40 8.01 18.33 -7.80
N PRO A 41 7.03 19.22 -7.54
CA PRO A 41 5.79 18.84 -6.85
C PRO A 41 5.02 17.75 -7.58
N PHE A 42 4.98 17.83 -8.92
CA PHE A 42 4.32 16.84 -9.75
C PHE A 42 5.08 15.50 -9.74
N PHE A 43 6.41 15.52 -9.77
CA PHE A 43 7.23 14.32 -9.64
C PHE A 43 6.99 13.61 -8.29
N ASN A 44 6.87 14.37 -7.20
CA ASN A 44 6.52 13.84 -5.87
C ASN A 44 5.09 13.28 -5.82
N GLU A 45 4.14 13.90 -6.52
CA GLU A 45 2.78 13.39 -6.69
C GLU A 45 2.78 12.04 -7.42
N LEU A 46 3.55 11.92 -8.51
CA LEU A 46 3.71 10.66 -9.24
C LEU A 46 4.31 9.56 -8.36
N ALA A 47 5.31 9.88 -7.52
CA ALA A 47 5.87 8.93 -6.56
C ALA A 47 4.85 8.44 -5.51
N THR A 48 3.87 9.29 -5.18
CA THR A 48 2.77 8.94 -4.28
C THR A 48 1.72 8.08 -4.99
N LYS A 49 1.42 8.42 -6.25
CA LYS A 49 0.40 7.77 -7.09
C LYS A 49 0.83 6.39 -7.59
N TYR A 50 2.07 6.26 -8.06
CA TYR A 50 2.62 5.05 -8.66
C TYR A 50 3.58 4.36 -7.69
N ARG A 51 3.07 3.86 -6.55
CA ARG A 51 3.93 3.27 -5.50
C ARG A 51 4.69 2.02 -5.93
N HIS A 52 4.20 1.32 -6.94
CA HIS A 52 4.88 0.17 -7.55
C HIS A 52 6.03 0.59 -8.49
N VAL A 53 6.25 1.90 -8.69
CA VAL A 53 7.37 2.47 -9.45
C VAL A 53 8.35 3.12 -8.47
N SER A 54 9.65 2.94 -8.70
CA SER A 54 10.68 3.60 -7.88
C SER A 54 11.03 4.95 -8.49
N PHE A 55 10.85 6.03 -7.72
CA PHE A 55 11.21 7.38 -8.15
C PHE A 55 12.49 7.83 -7.45
N LEU A 56 13.51 8.14 -8.24
CA LEU A 56 14.82 8.58 -7.79
C LEU A 56 15.07 10.00 -8.27
N ARG A 57 15.86 10.75 -7.50
CA ARG A 57 16.39 12.04 -7.93
C ARG A 57 17.90 12.05 -7.74
N THR A 58 18.60 12.62 -8.71
CA THR A 58 20.04 12.83 -8.64
C THR A 58 20.35 14.24 -9.10
N ASP A 59 21.15 14.95 -8.31
CA ASP A 59 21.70 16.23 -8.69
C ASP A 59 22.90 16.00 -9.61
N VAL A 60 22.89 16.62 -10.79
CA VAL A 60 23.92 16.41 -11.82
C VAL A 60 25.27 17.03 -11.45
N ASP A 61 25.30 18.06 -10.60
CA ASP A 61 26.53 18.70 -10.15
C ASP A 61 27.20 17.85 -9.06
N ALA A 62 26.40 17.22 -8.20
CA ALA A 62 26.88 16.26 -7.20
C ALA A 62 27.28 14.90 -7.81
N ASN A 63 26.60 14.47 -8.90
CA ASN A 63 26.78 13.16 -9.53
C ASN A 63 27.22 13.25 -10.99
N GLN A 64 28.22 14.07 -11.28
CA GLN A 64 28.65 14.35 -12.66
C GLN A 64 29.00 13.08 -13.44
N THR A 65 29.74 12.14 -12.84
CA THR A 65 30.11 10.87 -13.49
C THR A 65 28.88 10.07 -13.92
N THR A 66 27.87 9.96 -13.05
CA THR A 66 26.62 9.26 -13.34
C THR A 66 25.83 9.98 -14.42
N ALA A 67 25.68 11.30 -14.32
CA ALA A 67 24.96 12.12 -15.30
C ALA A 67 25.60 12.02 -16.70
N GLN A 68 26.93 12.08 -16.77
CA GLN A 68 27.70 11.90 -18.01
C GLN A 68 27.53 10.49 -18.59
N ALA A 69 27.68 9.46 -17.76
CA ALA A 69 27.51 8.07 -18.19
C ALA A 69 26.09 7.78 -18.70
N CYS A 70 25.08 8.46 -18.14
CA CYS A 70 23.69 8.37 -18.56
C CYS A 70 23.36 9.26 -19.79
N GLY A 71 24.31 10.05 -20.28
CA GLY A 71 24.13 10.92 -21.45
C GLY A 71 23.22 12.13 -21.19
N VAL A 72 23.19 12.64 -19.96
CA VAL A 72 22.36 13.78 -19.58
C VAL A 72 23.00 15.08 -20.07
N THR A 73 22.25 15.84 -20.86
CA THR A 73 22.73 17.09 -21.50
C THR A 73 21.89 18.32 -21.17
N ALA A 74 20.78 18.14 -20.46
CA ALA A 74 19.84 19.21 -20.10
C ALA A 74 19.07 18.81 -18.85
N MET A 75 18.62 19.80 -18.06
CA MET A 75 17.85 19.56 -16.85
C MET A 75 16.49 20.29 -16.94
N PRO A 76 15.40 19.68 -16.43
CA PRO A 76 15.36 18.31 -15.93
C PRO A 76 15.43 17.30 -17.10
N THR A 77 16.08 16.16 -16.88
CA THR A 77 15.95 14.98 -17.75
C THR A 77 15.44 13.83 -16.91
N PHE A 78 14.36 13.20 -17.35
CA PHE A 78 13.81 12.00 -16.74
C PHE A 78 14.21 10.79 -17.56
N GLN A 79 14.82 9.80 -16.93
CA GLN A 79 15.13 8.52 -17.58
C GLN A 79 14.40 7.38 -16.90
N PHE A 80 13.97 6.43 -17.71
CA PHE A 80 13.13 5.31 -17.30
C PHE A 80 13.93 4.02 -17.48
N TYR A 81 13.97 3.20 -16.44
CA TYR A 81 14.77 1.99 -16.39
C TYR A 81 13.95 0.78 -15.96
N LYS A 82 14.26 -0.38 -16.53
CA LYS A 82 13.88 -1.69 -15.99
C LYS A 82 15.15 -2.51 -15.82
N GLY A 83 15.51 -2.77 -14.56
CA GLY A 83 16.88 -3.20 -14.25
C GLY A 83 17.91 -2.20 -14.78
N ASN A 84 18.93 -2.71 -15.47
CA ASN A 84 19.98 -1.88 -16.08
C ASN A 84 19.65 -1.36 -17.50
N ALA A 85 18.47 -1.65 -18.03
CA ALA A 85 18.09 -1.23 -19.39
C ALA A 85 17.29 0.07 -19.36
N LYS A 86 17.75 1.10 -20.08
CA LYS A 86 16.99 2.33 -20.31
C LYS A 86 15.86 2.05 -21.30
N VAL A 87 14.63 2.22 -20.86
CA VAL A 87 13.41 1.96 -21.65
C VAL A 87 12.73 3.23 -22.18
N GLY A 88 13.11 4.40 -21.65
CA GLY A 88 12.56 5.68 -22.08
C GLY A 88 13.35 6.88 -21.54
N GLU A 89 13.13 8.04 -22.13
CA GLU A 89 13.73 9.31 -21.72
C GLU A 89 12.81 10.47 -22.08
N LEU A 90 12.78 11.49 -21.21
CA LEU A 90 12.08 12.74 -21.42
C LEU A 90 12.98 13.90 -20.99
N LYS A 91 13.19 14.86 -21.88
CA LYS A 91 13.92 16.09 -21.56
C LYS A 91 12.94 17.25 -21.36
N GLY A 92 13.22 18.07 -20.36
CA GLY A 92 12.45 19.25 -20.02
C GLY A 92 11.27 19.00 -19.07
N ALA A 93 10.76 20.09 -18.50
CA ALA A 93 9.64 20.07 -17.57
C ALA A 93 8.31 19.89 -18.32
N ASN A 94 7.95 18.64 -18.62
CA ASN A 94 6.69 18.29 -19.28
C ASN A 94 5.89 17.27 -18.43
N PRO A 95 4.96 17.74 -17.56
CA PRO A 95 4.15 16.87 -16.70
C PRO A 95 3.35 15.80 -17.47
N GLY A 96 2.72 16.18 -18.58
CA GLY A 96 1.90 15.26 -19.37
C GLY A 96 2.72 14.16 -20.03
N GLY A 97 3.88 14.52 -20.62
CA GLY A 97 4.81 13.55 -21.21
C GLY A 97 5.42 12.61 -20.16
N LEU A 98 5.73 13.15 -18.98
CA LEU A 98 6.29 12.39 -17.87
C LEU A 98 5.30 11.32 -17.38
N GLU A 99 4.04 11.69 -17.10
CA GLU A 99 3.04 10.72 -16.67
C GLU A 99 2.72 9.70 -17.78
N ALA A 100 2.69 10.12 -19.05
CA ALA A 100 2.45 9.21 -20.17
C ALA A 100 3.51 8.10 -20.26
N LEU A 101 4.79 8.44 -20.09
CA LEU A 101 5.89 7.46 -20.08
C LEU A 101 5.84 6.56 -18.84
N VAL A 102 5.47 7.08 -17.67
CA VAL A 102 5.21 6.25 -16.49
C VAL A 102 4.12 5.22 -16.82
N LYS A 103 2.97 5.66 -17.33
CA LYS A 103 1.85 4.76 -17.69
C LYS A 103 2.24 3.73 -18.73
N GLN A 104 3.06 4.11 -19.71
CA GLN A 104 3.53 3.22 -20.77
C GLN A 104 4.46 2.13 -20.25
N HIS A 105 5.32 2.45 -19.27
CA HIS A 105 6.41 1.57 -18.85
C HIS A 105 6.25 0.96 -17.45
N GLN A 106 5.23 1.34 -16.66
CA GLN A 106 5.03 0.92 -15.26
C GLN A 106 5.01 -0.60 -15.02
N GLY A 107 5.01 -1.42 -16.08
CA GLY A 107 4.91 -2.87 -16.01
C GLY A 107 3.46 -3.29 -15.83
N PRO A 108 3.15 -4.59 -15.78
CA PRO A 108 1.89 -5.03 -15.23
C PRO A 108 1.79 -4.43 -13.82
N VAL A 109 0.82 -3.52 -13.64
CA VAL A 109 0.33 -3.19 -12.30
C VAL A 109 -0.09 -4.53 -11.75
N GLU A 110 0.58 -5.06 -10.73
CA GLU A 110 0.02 -6.18 -9.99
C GLU A 110 -1.39 -5.72 -9.58
N GLU A 111 -2.42 -6.37 -10.14
CA GLU A 111 -3.83 -6.04 -9.95
C GLU A 111 -4.14 -6.10 -8.45
N GLY A 112 -3.90 -4.97 -7.78
CA GLY A 112 -3.82 -5.00 -6.33
C GLY A 112 -3.21 -3.78 -5.66
N THR A 113 -2.62 -2.79 -6.34
CA THR A 113 -2.02 -1.63 -5.63
C THR A 113 -2.91 -0.39 -5.56
N VAL A 114 -3.81 -0.18 -6.53
CA VAL A 114 -4.66 1.03 -6.61
C VAL A 114 -6.08 0.68 -7.09
N VAL A 115 -7.08 0.96 -6.27
CA VAL A 115 -8.51 0.82 -6.61
C VAL A 115 -9.08 2.21 -6.85
N SER A 116 -9.67 2.42 -8.03
CA SER A 116 -10.35 3.68 -8.38
C SER A 116 -11.84 3.56 -8.12
N GLY A 117 -12.41 4.54 -7.41
CA GLY A 117 -13.84 4.57 -7.06
C GLY A 117 -14.40 5.99 -7.07
N ALA A 118 -15.72 6.11 -6.91
CA ALA A 118 -16.41 7.39 -6.80
C ALA A 118 -16.00 8.12 -5.50
N GLY A 119 -14.89 8.86 -5.55
CA GLY A 119 -14.32 9.54 -4.36
C GLY A 119 -12.81 9.69 -4.36
N GLY A 120 -12.08 9.06 -5.30
CA GLY A 120 -10.63 9.20 -5.43
C GLY A 120 -9.90 7.91 -5.80
N SER A 121 -8.57 7.96 -5.67
CA SER A 121 -7.66 6.82 -5.86
C SER A 121 -7.27 6.26 -4.49
N TYR A 122 -7.60 5.01 -4.21
CA TYR A 122 -7.24 4.32 -2.96
C TYR A 122 -6.10 3.36 -3.21
N SER A 123 -5.12 3.31 -2.32
CA SER A 123 -3.97 2.42 -2.46
C SER A 123 -4.00 1.32 -1.43
N GLU A 124 -3.23 0.25 -1.67
CA GLU A 124 -2.90 -0.70 -0.62
C GLU A 124 -2.21 0.01 0.58
N ILE A 125 -2.63 -0.33 1.79
CA ILE A 125 -2.16 0.29 3.04
C ILE A 125 -1.58 -0.72 4.05
N THR A 126 -1.16 -1.90 3.58
CA THR A 126 -0.53 -2.95 4.39
C THR A 126 0.70 -2.43 5.17
N GLU A 127 1.41 -1.43 4.64
CA GLU A 127 2.55 -0.76 5.28
C GLU A 127 2.22 -0.08 6.62
N PHE A 128 0.94 0.25 6.86
CA PHE A 128 0.50 0.88 8.10
C PHE A 128 0.11 -0.13 9.17
N ILE A 129 0.11 -1.44 8.87
CA ILE A 129 -0.20 -2.49 9.85
C ILE A 129 0.96 -2.66 10.83
N THR A 130 0.63 -2.66 12.12
CA THR A 130 1.58 -2.93 13.20
C THR A 130 1.72 -4.45 13.38
N MET A 131 2.57 -5.10 12.58
CA MET A 131 2.66 -6.57 12.49
C MET A 131 2.91 -7.30 13.82
N ASN A 132 3.57 -6.66 14.79
CA ASN A 132 3.80 -7.24 16.12
C ASN A 132 2.55 -7.18 17.03
N GLN A 133 1.52 -6.43 16.66
CA GLN A 133 0.22 -6.33 17.35
C GLN A 133 -0.91 -7.02 16.58
N VAL A 134 -0.58 -7.83 15.58
CA VAL A 134 -1.54 -8.68 14.89
C VAL A 134 -1.68 -9.98 15.67
N GLU A 135 -2.91 -10.29 16.05
CA GLU A 135 -3.27 -11.46 16.85
C GLU A 135 -4.43 -12.21 16.18
N CYS A 136 -4.50 -13.53 16.39
CA CYS A 136 -5.59 -14.34 15.89
C CYS A 136 -5.98 -15.43 16.89
N LEU A 137 -7.28 -15.67 17.01
CA LEU A 137 -7.90 -16.75 17.75
C LEU A 137 -8.31 -17.87 16.79
N ASN A 138 -8.18 -19.11 17.26
CA ASN A 138 -8.41 -20.35 16.50
C ASN A 138 -7.43 -20.55 15.33
N GLU A 139 -6.19 -20.04 15.43
CA GLU A 139 -5.14 -20.25 14.45
C GLU A 139 -4.49 -21.63 14.60
N LYS A 140 -4.41 -22.40 13.50
CA LYS A 140 -3.78 -23.72 13.44
C LYS A 140 -2.27 -23.67 13.59
N GLU A 141 -1.70 -24.61 14.37
CA GLU A 141 -0.25 -24.73 14.56
C GLU A 141 0.48 -24.87 13.21
N GLY A 142 1.56 -24.10 13.04
CA GLY A 142 2.35 -24.07 11.80
C GLY A 142 1.84 -23.08 10.74
N THR A 143 0.67 -22.48 10.93
CA THR A 143 0.20 -21.32 10.17
C THR A 143 0.42 -20.03 10.97
N SER A 144 0.17 -18.87 10.35
CA SER A 144 0.15 -17.61 11.10
C SER A 144 -0.71 -16.54 10.49
N VAL A 145 -1.45 -15.79 11.28
CA VAL A 145 -2.17 -14.58 10.83
C VAL A 145 -1.23 -13.56 10.19
N LYS A 146 0.05 -13.55 10.54
CA LYS A 146 1.04 -12.67 9.93
C LYS A 146 1.40 -13.06 8.50
N ASN A 147 1.10 -14.29 8.10
CA ASN A 147 1.40 -14.82 6.77
C ASN A 147 0.49 -14.21 5.70
N ILE A 148 -0.77 -13.98 6.01
CA ILE A 148 -1.76 -13.48 5.03
C ILE A 148 -1.54 -12.02 4.61
N PHE A 149 -0.60 -11.32 5.26
CA PHE A 149 -0.17 -9.97 4.85
C PHE A 149 1.09 -9.99 3.98
N LYS A 150 1.60 -11.17 3.62
CA LYS A 150 2.73 -11.35 2.72
C LYS A 150 2.19 -11.84 1.37
N ALA A 151 2.83 -11.41 0.29
CA ALA A 151 2.55 -11.91 -1.05
C ALA A 151 3.41 -13.16 -1.33
N ASP A 152 3.24 -14.21 -0.52
CA ASP A 152 3.95 -15.48 -0.69
C ASP A 152 2.97 -16.67 -0.61
N THR A 153 3.47 -17.90 -0.50
CA THR A 153 2.65 -19.11 -0.48
C THR A 153 2.19 -19.53 0.93
N THR A 154 2.50 -18.73 1.95
CA THR A 154 2.09 -19.01 3.33
C THR A 154 0.65 -18.54 3.56
N PHE A 155 -0.06 -19.21 4.45
CA PHE A 155 -1.48 -18.96 4.69
C PHE A 155 -1.81 -19.00 6.18
N LEU A 156 -3.05 -18.65 6.50
CA LEU A 156 -3.70 -18.87 7.79
C LEU A 156 -4.79 -19.93 7.60
N GLU A 157 -4.89 -20.86 8.55
CA GLU A 157 -5.96 -21.85 8.60
C GLU A 157 -6.50 -21.93 10.03
N SER A 158 -7.79 -22.20 10.17
CA SER A 158 -8.38 -22.46 11.47
C SER A 158 -8.05 -23.86 12.01
N ASP A 159 -8.06 -24.01 13.33
CA ASP A 159 -7.66 -25.25 14.00
C ASP A 159 -8.84 -26.16 14.35
N VAL A 160 -9.80 -25.65 15.13
CA VAL A 160 -10.87 -26.46 15.75
C VAL A 160 -12.14 -26.52 14.90
N ASP A 161 -12.52 -25.40 14.30
CA ASP A 161 -13.75 -25.20 13.54
C ASP A 161 -13.52 -24.14 12.46
N GLU A 162 -14.55 -23.76 11.70
CA GLU A 162 -14.47 -22.83 10.59
C GLU A 162 -14.25 -21.36 11.01
N GLN A 163 -14.34 -21.05 12.30
CA GLN A 163 -14.32 -19.68 12.77
C GLN A 163 -12.89 -19.17 12.96
N LEU A 164 -12.64 -17.93 12.54
CA LEU A 164 -11.38 -17.23 12.81
C LEU A 164 -11.69 -15.84 13.30
N LEU A 165 -10.99 -15.40 14.34
CA LEU A 165 -11.07 -14.01 14.78
C LEU A 165 -9.67 -13.42 14.80
N MET A 166 -9.45 -12.40 13.97
CA MET A 166 -8.17 -11.74 13.84
C MET A 166 -8.28 -10.26 14.22
N SER A 167 -7.31 -9.77 14.97
CA SER A 167 -7.20 -8.39 15.41
C SER A 167 -6.03 -7.73 14.71
N ILE A 168 -6.30 -6.66 13.95
CA ILE A 168 -5.30 -5.91 13.18
C ILE A 168 -5.24 -4.49 13.70
N SER A 169 -4.06 -4.06 14.12
CA SER A 169 -3.79 -2.68 14.54
C SER A 169 -2.99 -1.92 13.47
N PHE A 170 -3.29 -0.64 13.29
CA PHE A 170 -2.56 0.27 12.41
C PHE A 170 -1.68 1.23 13.25
N ASN A 171 -0.52 1.60 12.72
CA ASN A 171 0.43 2.51 13.38
C ASN A 171 0.00 3.99 13.33
N GLN A 172 -1.05 4.29 12.58
CA GLN A 172 -1.73 5.57 12.51
C GLN A 172 -3.20 5.34 12.11
N SER A 173 -4.05 6.36 12.30
CA SER A 173 -5.41 6.29 11.77
C SER A 173 -5.39 6.16 10.24
N VAL A 174 -6.20 5.24 9.71
CA VAL A 174 -6.41 5.04 8.27
C VAL A 174 -7.89 5.15 7.91
N LYS A 175 -8.17 5.44 6.65
CA LYS A 175 -9.52 5.33 6.08
C LYS A 175 -9.59 4.08 5.21
N LEU A 176 -10.44 3.12 5.56
CA LEU A 176 -10.59 1.88 4.78
C LEU A 176 -11.71 2.04 3.75
N HIS A 177 -11.39 1.91 2.47
CA HIS A 177 -12.35 1.94 1.37
C HIS A 177 -12.83 0.55 0.99
N SER A 178 -11.91 -0.39 0.89
CA SER A 178 -12.21 -1.75 0.45
C SER A 178 -11.21 -2.74 1.02
N ILE A 179 -11.58 -4.02 1.00
CA ILE A 179 -10.76 -5.14 1.43
C ILE A 179 -10.74 -6.18 0.31
N LYS A 180 -9.59 -6.81 0.09
CA LYS A 180 -9.44 -7.97 -0.80
C LYS A 180 -9.00 -9.14 0.07
N ILE A 181 -9.65 -10.28 -0.12
CA ILE A 181 -9.37 -11.50 0.62
C ILE A 181 -9.23 -12.61 -0.39
N LEU A 182 -8.06 -13.28 -0.38
CA LEU A 182 -7.80 -14.44 -1.20
C LEU A 182 -7.93 -15.70 -0.35
N GLY A 183 -8.44 -16.76 -0.95
CA GLY A 183 -8.52 -18.07 -0.33
C GLY A 183 -9.07 -19.12 -1.29
N PRO A 184 -9.09 -20.39 -0.87
CA PRO A 184 -9.61 -21.47 -1.70
C PRO A 184 -11.12 -21.36 -1.93
N ALA A 185 -11.61 -21.81 -3.09
CA ALA A 185 -13.02 -21.72 -3.45
C ALA A 185 -13.98 -22.56 -2.58
N ALA A 186 -13.46 -23.57 -1.86
CA ALA A 186 -14.23 -24.48 -1.03
C ALA A 186 -14.22 -24.09 0.45
N ASN A 187 -13.03 -23.97 1.04
CA ASN A 187 -12.85 -23.65 2.45
C ASN A 187 -12.36 -22.21 2.70
N GLY A 188 -12.55 -21.29 1.75
CA GLY A 188 -12.32 -19.86 1.96
C GLY A 188 -13.47 -19.18 2.70
N PRO A 189 -13.25 -18.00 3.29
CA PRO A 189 -14.28 -17.31 4.09
C PRO A 189 -15.48 -16.90 3.23
N LYS A 190 -16.68 -16.93 3.83
CA LYS A 190 -17.94 -16.54 3.18
C LYS A 190 -18.62 -15.39 3.91
N THR A 191 -18.82 -15.52 5.22
CA THR A 191 -19.44 -14.47 6.03
C THR A 191 -18.41 -13.88 6.98
N ILE A 192 -18.20 -12.56 6.87
CA ILE A 192 -17.22 -11.84 7.69
C ILE A 192 -17.91 -10.70 8.42
N LYS A 193 -17.80 -10.68 9.74
CA LYS A 193 -18.17 -9.52 10.57
C LYS A 193 -16.93 -8.70 10.88
N THR A 194 -17.04 -7.39 10.79
CA THR A 194 -15.92 -6.48 11.09
C THR A 194 -16.25 -5.56 12.27
N TYR A 195 -15.26 -5.24 13.10
CA TYR A 195 -15.42 -4.38 14.27
C TYR A 195 -14.24 -3.41 14.34
N VAL A 196 -14.48 -2.12 14.14
CA VAL A 196 -13.42 -1.10 14.19
C VAL A 196 -13.30 -0.42 15.55
N ASN A 197 -12.09 0.04 15.87
CA ASN A 197 -11.78 0.86 17.04
C ASN A 197 -12.25 0.25 18.37
N ARG A 198 -12.05 -1.06 18.52
CA ARG A 198 -12.32 -1.76 19.79
C ARG A 198 -11.15 -1.53 20.76
N PRO A 199 -11.42 -1.34 22.06
CA PRO A 199 -10.37 -1.05 23.05
C PRO A 199 -9.51 -2.26 23.40
N SER A 200 -10.00 -3.47 23.13
CA SER A 200 -9.34 -4.76 23.41
C SER A 200 -9.53 -5.72 22.24
N THR A 201 -8.67 -6.74 22.17
CA THR A 201 -8.85 -7.90 21.29
C THR A 201 -10.20 -8.54 21.59
N LEU A 202 -10.99 -8.78 20.55
CA LEU A 202 -12.35 -9.30 20.67
C LEU A 202 -12.33 -10.83 20.83
N GLY A 203 -13.10 -11.37 21.76
CA GLY A 203 -13.34 -12.82 21.86
C GLY A 203 -14.55 -13.27 21.03
N PHE A 204 -14.69 -14.57 20.76
CA PHE A 204 -15.84 -15.13 20.02
C PHE A 204 -17.18 -14.83 20.73
N ASP A 205 -17.26 -15.08 22.05
CA ASP A 205 -18.48 -14.80 22.84
C ASP A 205 -18.86 -13.31 22.82
N GLU A 206 -17.86 -12.43 22.87
CA GLU A 206 -18.07 -10.99 22.82
C GLU A 206 -18.53 -10.53 21.43
N ALA A 207 -18.01 -11.14 20.37
CA ALA A 207 -18.33 -10.79 18.99
C ALA A 207 -19.81 -10.97 18.67
N ASP A 208 -20.47 -11.98 19.25
CA ASP A 208 -21.90 -12.21 19.09
C ASP A 208 -22.77 -11.32 19.99
N GLY A 209 -22.21 -10.82 21.09
CA GLY A 209 -22.92 -9.93 22.02
C GLY A 209 -22.92 -8.46 21.62
N ILE A 210 -22.08 -8.05 20.66
CA ILE A 210 -21.94 -6.65 20.25
C ILE A 210 -22.30 -6.44 18.77
N ALA A 211 -22.83 -5.26 18.46
CA ALA A 211 -23.10 -4.88 17.08
C ALA A 211 -21.79 -4.76 16.27
N GLU A 212 -21.76 -5.42 15.12
CA GLU A 212 -20.67 -5.30 14.16
C GLU A 212 -20.70 -3.95 13.43
N THR A 213 -19.54 -3.52 12.95
CA THR A 213 -19.42 -2.33 12.08
C THR A 213 -20.01 -2.63 10.71
N GLU A 214 -19.74 -3.81 10.16
CA GLU A 214 -20.31 -4.29 8.91
C GLU A 214 -20.18 -5.81 8.82
N THR A 215 -21.21 -6.45 8.27
CA THR A 215 -21.17 -7.84 7.80
C THR A 215 -20.97 -7.85 6.28
N LEU A 216 -19.95 -8.56 5.83
CA LEU A 216 -19.57 -8.76 4.43
C LEU A 216 -19.93 -10.18 3.99
N SER A 217 -20.43 -10.31 2.77
CA SER A 217 -20.61 -11.61 2.10
C SER A 217 -19.58 -11.71 0.98
N VAL A 218 -18.69 -12.69 1.10
CA VAL A 218 -17.59 -12.97 0.17
C VAL A 218 -18.04 -14.06 -0.78
N SER A 219 -17.98 -13.80 -2.09
CA SER A 219 -18.26 -14.82 -3.10
C SER A 219 -16.97 -15.57 -3.51
N LYS A 220 -17.12 -16.75 -4.14
CA LYS A 220 -15.98 -17.49 -4.72
C LYS A 220 -15.16 -16.65 -5.70
N LYS A 221 -15.80 -15.73 -6.44
CA LYS A 221 -15.12 -14.81 -7.35
C LYS A 221 -14.30 -13.75 -6.58
N ASP A 222 -14.76 -13.34 -5.42
CA ASP A 222 -13.99 -12.40 -4.58
C ASP A 222 -12.72 -13.05 -4.06
N LEU A 223 -12.78 -14.33 -3.71
CA LEU A 223 -11.63 -15.14 -3.27
C LEU A 223 -10.54 -15.32 -4.34
N GLU A 224 -10.88 -15.17 -5.62
CA GLU A 224 -9.93 -15.18 -6.74
C GLU A 224 -9.28 -13.81 -7.00
N GLY A 225 -9.64 -12.79 -6.23
CA GLY A 225 -9.02 -11.46 -6.26
C GLY A 225 -9.97 -10.30 -6.49
N GLY A 226 -11.27 -10.51 -6.30
CA GLY A 226 -12.25 -9.43 -6.22
C GLY A 226 -11.99 -8.49 -5.06
N VAL A 227 -12.37 -7.24 -5.24
CA VAL A 227 -12.24 -6.18 -4.23
C VAL A 227 -13.62 -5.93 -3.63
N ILE A 228 -13.74 -6.14 -2.33
CA ILE A 228 -14.98 -6.01 -1.58
C ILE A 228 -15.07 -4.59 -1.03
N PRO A 229 -16.03 -3.76 -1.51
CA PRO A 229 -16.21 -2.41 -0.99
C PRO A 229 -16.71 -2.46 0.46
N LEU A 230 -16.11 -1.63 1.32
CA LEU A 230 -16.61 -1.36 2.66
C LEU A 230 -17.55 -0.15 2.61
N LYS A 231 -18.45 -0.02 3.59
CA LYS A 231 -19.23 1.21 3.79
C LYS A 231 -18.32 2.32 4.29
N PHE A 232 -17.58 2.96 3.38
CA PHE A 232 -16.53 3.94 3.65
C PHE A 232 -16.88 4.97 4.75
N VAL A 233 -18.14 5.40 4.83
CA VAL A 233 -18.65 6.29 5.88
C VAL A 233 -18.43 5.78 7.32
N ARG A 234 -18.38 4.46 7.52
CA ARG A 234 -18.12 3.78 8.81
C ARG A 234 -16.62 3.60 9.10
N TYR A 235 -15.76 3.76 8.10
CA TYR A 235 -14.32 3.48 8.16
C TYR A 235 -13.48 4.74 7.88
N GLN A 236 -13.92 5.91 8.39
CA GLN A 236 -13.23 7.19 8.17
C GLN A 236 -12.02 7.44 9.08
N SER A 237 -11.90 6.71 10.20
CA SER A 237 -10.79 6.83 11.15
C SER A 237 -10.65 5.52 11.90
N VAL A 238 -9.84 4.63 11.36
CA VAL A 238 -9.65 3.25 11.87
C VAL A 238 -8.24 3.15 12.44
N HIS A 239 -8.14 2.80 13.73
CA HIS A 239 -6.88 2.51 14.42
C HIS A 239 -6.65 1.02 14.58
N ASN A 240 -7.73 0.27 14.76
CA ASN A 240 -7.74 -1.18 14.72
C ASN A 240 -9.02 -1.69 14.07
N ILE A 241 -8.95 -2.89 13.53
CA ILE A 241 -10.07 -3.64 12.97
C ILE A 241 -9.97 -5.09 13.41
N ASN A 242 -11.05 -5.62 13.97
CA ASN A 242 -11.23 -7.05 14.19
C ASN A 242 -12.04 -7.60 13.02
N ILE A 243 -11.58 -8.72 12.44
CA ILE A 243 -12.25 -9.46 11.38
C ILE A 243 -12.63 -10.81 11.99
N PHE A 244 -13.92 -11.07 12.08
CA PHE A 244 -14.48 -12.34 12.53
C PHE A 244 -15.06 -13.07 11.31
N ILE A 245 -14.41 -14.15 10.92
CA ILE A 245 -14.88 -15.08 9.90
C ILE A 245 -15.83 -16.06 10.60
N VAL A 246 -17.09 -16.05 10.16
CA VAL A 246 -18.19 -16.81 10.79
C VAL A 246 -18.36 -18.18 10.15
N ASP A 247 -18.28 -18.23 8.82
CA ASP A 247 -18.41 -19.46 8.02
C ASP A 247 -17.56 -19.40 6.73
N ASN A 248 -17.45 -20.55 6.06
CA ASN A 248 -16.77 -20.69 4.77
C ASN A 248 -17.73 -21.04 3.63
N GLN A 249 -17.19 -21.12 2.40
CA GLN A 249 -17.99 -21.23 1.18
C GLN A 249 -18.86 -22.49 1.14
N ASP A 250 -18.23 -23.65 1.32
CA ASP A 250 -18.87 -24.96 1.12
C ASP A 250 -19.23 -25.68 2.43
N GLY A 251 -19.05 -25.03 3.60
CA GLY A 251 -19.36 -25.60 4.92
C GLY A 251 -18.34 -26.64 5.38
N GLU A 252 -17.07 -26.46 5.01
CA GLU A 252 -15.95 -27.29 5.42
C GLU A 252 -15.61 -27.09 6.90
N GLU A 253 -14.93 -28.05 7.52
CA GLU A 253 -14.63 -28.00 8.96
C GLU A 253 -13.65 -26.88 9.35
N THR A 254 -12.80 -26.46 8.42
CA THR A 254 -11.82 -25.39 8.66
C THR A 254 -11.93 -24.30 7.61
N THR A 255 -11.48 -23.09 7.95
CA THR A 255 -11.39 -21.97 7.01
C THR A 255 -9.93 -21.63 6.75
N ARG A 256 -9.59 -21.45 5.46
CA ARG A 256 -8.27 -21.02 5.01
C ARG A 256 -8.33 -19.63 4.38
N VAL A 257 -7.38 -18.78 4.77
CA VAL A 257 -7.16 -17.46 4.20
C VAL A 257 -5.73 -17.39 3.67
N ASP A 258 -5.59 -17.11 2.38
CA ASP A 258 -4.28 -17.01 1.72
C ASP A 258 -3.72 -15.60 1.83
N GLN A 259 -4.56 -14.57 1.63
CA GLN A 259 -4.10 -13.19 1.67
C GLN A 259 -5.21 -12.22 2.10
N VAL A 260 -4.86 -11.17 2.84
CA VAL A 260 -5.73 -10.04 3.17
C VAL A 260 -5.04 -8.75 2.80
N ILE A 261 -5.69 -7.93 1.98
CA ILE A 261 -5.18 -6.64 1.52
C ILE A 261 -6.22 -5.56 1.84
N PHE A 262 -5.77 -4.50 2.52
CA PHE A 262 -6.60 -3.33 2.78
C PHE A 262 -6.31 -2.22 1.77
N TYR A 263 -7.36 -1.63 1.23
CA TYR A 263 -7.29 -0.46 0.37
C TYR A 263 -7.87 0.76 1.07
N GLY A 264 -7.15 1.85 0.99
CA GLY A 264 -7.54 3.06 1.69
C GLY A 264 -6.60 4.22 1.47
N VAL A 265 -6.68 5.16 2.41
CA VAL A 265 -5.73 6.27 2.52
C VAL A 265 -5.32 6.44 3.97
N PRO A 266 -4.06 6.84 4.23
CA PRO A 266 -3.67 7.26 5.57
C PRO A 266 -4.54 8.44 6.01
N GLY A 267 -4.98 8.42 7.27
CA GLY A 267 -5.56 9.60 7.90
C GLY A 267 -4.51 10.71 7.99
N MET A 268 -4.95 11.98 7.95
CA MET A 268 -4.03 13.09 8.19
C MET A 268 -3.43 12.90 9.58
N ALA A 269 -2.11 12.77 9.67
CA ALA A 269 -1.42 12.84 10.95
C ALA A 269 -1.68 14.23 11.51
N THR A 270 -2.54 14.34 12.52
CA THR A 270 -2.67 15.59 13.28
C THR A 270 -1.32 15.84 13.93
N ASN A 271 -0.50 16.68 13.31
CA ASN A 271 0.81 17.02 13.82
C ASN A 271 0.58 17.85 15.09
N MET A 272 0.72 17.22 16.27
CA MET A 272 0.46 17.86 17.57
C MET A 272 1.34 19.10 17.83
N LYS A 273 2.36 19.32 17.00
CA LYS A 273 3.17 20.55 16.98
C LYS A 273 2.39 21.77 16.47
N ASP A 274 1.38 21.60 15.63
CA ASP A 274 0.60 22.72 15.08
C ASP A 274 -0.48 23.21 16.07
N LEU A 275 -0.92 22.37 17.00
CA LEU A 275 -1.88 22.72 18.05
C LEU A 275 -1.28 23.59 19.18
N LYS A 276 0.05 23.58 19.36
CA LYS A 276 0.71 24.41 20.38
C LYS A 276 0.94 25.87 19.96
N LYS A 277 0.77 26.22 18.68
CA LYS A 277 0.97 27.60 18.21
C LYS A 277 -0.26 28.50 18.29
N ALA A 278 -1.43 27.96 18.63
CA ALA A 278 -2.67 28.73 18.71
C ALA A 278 -2.94 29.38 20.08
N HIS A 279 -2.06 29.21 21.07
CA HIS A 279 -2.30 29.68 22.45
C HIS A 279 -1.31 30.74 22.97
N ASP A 280 -0.35 31.18 22.14
CA ASP A 280 0.69 32.16 22.51
C ASP A 280 0.55 33.50 21.75
N HIS A 281 -0.66 33.84 21.29
CA HIS A 281 -0.94 35.12 20.61
C HIS A 281 -2.09 35.89 21.26
N ASP A 282 -2.16 35.87 22.59
CA ASP A 282 -2.97 36.85 23.33
C ASP A 282 -2.31 37.16 24.68
N HIS A 283 -1.28 38.01 24.64
CA HIS A 283 -0.79 38.79 25.77
C HIS A 283 -0.06 40.05 25.28
#